data_AF-A0A930Z5M2-F1
#
_entry.id   AF-A0A930Z5M2-F1
#
_cell.length_a   1.000
_cell.length_b   1.000
_cell.length_c   1.000
_cell.angle_alpha   90.00
_cell.angle_beta   90.00
_cell.angle_gamma   90.00
#
_symmetry.space_group_name_H-M   'P 1'
#
loop_
_entity.id
_entity.type
_entity.pdbx_description
1 polymer ?
#
loop_
_entity_poly.entity_id
_entity_poly.type
_entity_poly.pdbx_seq_one_letter_code
_entity_poly.pdbx_strand_id
1 'polypeptide(L)'
;MLSSIALLGTAQLSWAVLQTTQRGKIVAPKEGKTVSGNVQVTVRADRTFIKSAALYRDSGDYIGASTAVPFRFQWNSVSTNNGTHHLFVKLMNRRQVVVGTPAVDVNVSNAAGAGGNVFFSTQAPHAQLPSGAVCANEVPYSSFEPRPQNATANQTVPSTAALNSHNFYSQPLYSGSVPASDFSLVDGNYTGTTDMIIQWAACKWGLDEDVFRAIAANESWWKQSTAGDHRYSQSQCERQYWNGWNGNSCYQSYGLTQVKVYDFNAWPEANTSTSFNVDFIGAYIRACMNGDSSNLDGQVNNATGNTYPNGSTNEVFWGCVGGWYSGQWYDSGAQNYISNVQALLDSKPWLKPGF
;
A
#
# COMPACT_ATOMS: atom_id res chain seq x y z
N MET A 1 -1.64 66.72 -24.60
CA MET A 1 -2.65 65.77 -24.09
C MET A 1 -2.90 64.74 -25.18
N LEU A 2 -2.25 63.59 -25.08
CA LEU A 2 -2.47 62.44 -25.96
C LEU A 2 -2.94 61.31 -25.04
N SER A 3 -4.19 60.88 -25.17
CA SER A 3 -4.66 59.65 -24.52
C SER A 3 -5.14 58.69 -25.60
N SER A 4 -4.31 57.70 -25.85
CA SER A 4 -4.64 56.47 -26.57
C SER A 4 -5.61 55.64 -25.72
N ILE A 5 -6.72 55.17 -26.30
CA ILE A 5 -7.54 54.10 -25.74
C ILE A 5 -7.72 53.04 -26.83
N ALA A 6 -7.01 51.94 -26.66
CA ALA A 6 -7.37 50.65 -27.22
C ALA A 6 -7.04 49.61 -26.16
N LEU A 7 -8.05 48.88 -25.68
CA LEU A 7 -7.88 47.51 -25.22
C LEU A 7 -9.18 46.77 -25.49
N LEU A 8 -9.12 45.91 -26.50
CA LEU A 8 -10.14 44.92 -26.83
C LEU A 8 -10.23 43.93 -25.67
N GLY A 9 -11.42 43.81 -25.07
CA GLY A 9 -11.70 42.80 -24.06
C GLY A 9 -11.65 41.41 -24.69
N THR A 10 -10.75 40.56 -24.19
CA THR A 10 -10.69 39.14 -24.53
C THR A 10 -11.87 38.43 -23.85
N ALA A 11 -12.69 37.74 -24.65
CA ALA A 11 -13.74 36.88 -24.15
C ALA A 11 -13.13 35.71 -23.36
N GLN A 12 -13.37 35.66 -22.06
CA GLN A 12 -13.10 34.45 -21.28
C GLN A 12 -14.10 33.37 -21.69
N LEU A 13 -13.62 32.37 -22.41
CA LEU A 13 -14.28 31.07 -22.55
C LEU A 13 -14.33 30.43 -21.15
N SER A 14 -15.45 30.64 -20.44
CA SER A 14 -15.76 29.83 -19.28
C SER A 14 -16.16 28.44 -19.77
N TRP A 15 -15.46 27.42 -19.29
CA TRP A 15 -15.91 26.05 -19.42
C TRP A 15 -17.16 25.92 -18.58
N ALA A 16 -18.33 25.98 -19.21
CA ALA A 16 -19.56 25.54 -18.59
C ALA A 16 -19.38 24.04 -18.26
N VAL A 17 -19.05 23.74 -17.00
CA VAL A 17 -19.23 22.41 -16.45
C VAL A 17 -20.68 22.05 -16.75
N LEU A 18 -20.90 21.03 -17.59
CA LEU A 18 -22.23 20.45 -17.73
C LEU A 18 -22.68 20.04 -16.33
N GLN A 19 -23.52 20.86 -15.69
CA GLN A 19 -24.28 20.47 -14.52
C GLN A 19 -25.25 19.39 -15.00
N THR A 20 -24.78 18.15 -14.97
CA THR A 20 -25.66 16.98 -15.03
C THR A 20 -26.69 17.18 -13.93
N THR A 21 -27.95 17.29 -14.33
CA THR A 21 -29.12 17.39 -13.45
C THR A 21 -28.89 16.49 -12.23
N GLN A 22 -28.67 17.06 -11.03
CA GLN A 22 -28.39 16.27 -9.82
C GLN A 22 -29.61 15.39 -9.50
N ARG A 23 -29.66 14.16 -10.03
CA ARG A 23 -30.70 13.16 -9.73
C ARG A 23 -30.55 12.55 -8.34
N GLY A 24 -29.53 12.98 -7.60
CA GLY A 24 -29.37 12.77 -6.19
C GLY A 24 -28.27 13.66 -5.62
N LYS A 25 -28.19 13.71 -4.30
CA LYS A 25 -27.27 14.53 -3.53
C LYS A 25 -26.84 13.78 -2.27
N ILE A 26 -25.54 13.82 -1.96
CA ILE A 26 -25.03 13.44 -0.64
C ILE A 26 -25.50 14.51 0.35
N VAL A 27 -26.33 14.12 1.32
CA VAL A 27 -26.90 15.04 2.32
C VAL A 27 -26.18 14.97 3.67
N ALA A 28 -25.42 13.92 3.89
CA ALA A 28 -24.50 13.76 5.01
C ALA A 28 -23.36 12.83 4.59
N PRO A 29 -22.10 13.10 4.96
CA PRO A 29 -21.60 14.35 5.56
C PRO A 29 -21.80 15.57 4.64
N LYS A 30 -21.68 16.79 5.19
CA LYS A 30 -21.72 18.03 4.42
C LYS A 30 -20.33 18.36 3.87
N GLU A 31 -20.26 19.21 2.86
CA GLU A 31 -19.02 19.73 2.28
C GLU A 31 -18.06 20.26 3.36
N GLY A 32 -16.80 19.84 3.29
CA GLY A 32 -15.72 20.20 4.22
C GLY A 32 -15.89 19.66 5.64
N LYS A 33 -16.92 18.84 5.92
CA LYS A 33 -17.18 18.35 7.28
C LYS A 33 -15.99 17.51 7.77
N THR A 34 -15.53 17.83 8.97
CA THR A 34 -14.58 16.96 9.69
C THR A 34 -15.28 15.70 10.16
N VAL A 35 -14.72 14.54 9.82
CA VAL A 35 -15.26 13.21 10.14
C VAL A 35 -14.20 12.30 10.75
N SER A 36 -14.62 11.34 11.57
CA SER A 36 -13.76 10.33 12.19
C SER A 36 -14.58 9.11 12.60
N GLY A 37 -13.92 7.96 12.77
CA GLY A 37 -14.58 6.74 13.22
C GLY A 37 -15.58 6.18 12.20
N ASN A 38 -16.74 5.72 12.68
CA ASN A 38 -17.83 5.27 11.81
C ASN A 38 -18.64 6.45 11.29
N VAL A 39 -18.48 6.75 10.00
CA VAL A 39 -19.12 7.83 9.27
C VAL A 39 -20.31 7.27 8.48
N GLN A 40 -21.52 7.72 8.80
CA GLN A 40 -22.69 7.40 8.00
C GLN A 40 -22.81 8.37 6.81
N VAL A 41 -22.68 7.83 5.59
CA VAL A 41 -22.93 8.59 4.36
C VAL A 41 -24.37 8.37 3.93
N THR A 42 -25.13 9.45 3.76
CA THR A 42 -26.55 9.42 3.37
C THR A 42 -26.76 10.16 2.07
N VAL A 43 -27.42 9.50 1.12
CA VAL A 43 -27.73 10.04 -0.21
C VAL A 43 -29.23 10.07 -0.41
N ARG A 44 -29.74 11.24 -0.83
CA ARG A 44 -31.11 11.38 -1.31
C ARG A 44 -31.10 11.37 -2.83
N ALA A 45 -31.98 10.60 -3.44
CA ALA A 45 -32.12 10.51 -4.89
C ALA A 45 -33.58 10.25 -5.29
N ASP A 46 -33.92 10.59 -6.52
CA ASP A 46 -35.24 10.32 -7.08
C ASP A 46 -35.40 8.82 -7.41
N ARG A 47 -36.31 8.15 -6.68
CA ARG A 47 -36.55 6.70 -6.82
C ARG A 47 -37.26 6.31 -8.11
N THR A 48 -37.84 7.26 -8.86
CA THR A 48 -38.48 6.94 -10.13
C THR A 48 -37.45 6.36 -11.10
N PHE A 49 -36.24 6.95 -11.14
CA PHE A 49 -35.15 6.54 -12.01
C PHE A 49 -34.03 5.76 -11.31
N ILE A 50 -33.71 6.08 -10.05
CA ILE A 50 -32.56 5.47 -9.34
C ILE A 50 -33.01 4.24 -8.56
N LYS A 51 -32.24 3.15 -8.66
CA LYS A 51 -32.52 1.87 -7.99
C LYS A 51 -31.40 1.39 -7.08
N SER A 52 -30.16 1.70 -7.40
CA SER A 52 -29.00 1.38 -6.57
C SER A 52 -28.02 2.54 -6.54
N ALA A 53 -27.18 2.55 -5.52
CA ALA A 53 -26.11 3.51 -5.32
C ALA A 53 -24.86 2.78 -4.82
N ALA A 54 -23.69 3.14 -5.32
CA ALA A 54 -22.40 2.64 -4.85
C ALA A 54 -21.52 3.81 -4.41
N LEU A 55 -21.03 3.78 -3.17
CA LEU A 55 -20.16 4.80 -2.59
C LEU A 55 -18.69 4.46 -2.82
N TYR A 56 -17.93 5.47 -3.17
CA TYR A 56 -16.49 5.41 -3.38
C TYR A 56 -15.78 6.56 -2.65
N ARG A 57 -14.50 6.37 -2.37
CA ARG A 57 -13.58 7.38 -1.83
C ARG A 57 -12.42 7.61 -2.81
N ASP A 58 -11.97 8.86 -2.88
CA ASP A 58 -10.84 9.36 -3.66
C ASP A 58 -10.90 8.95 -5.14
N SER A 59 -9.87 8.26 -5.64
CA SER A 59 -9.78 7.90 -7.06
C SER A 59 -10.59 6.66 -7.46
N GLY A 60 -11.24 5.98 -6.50
CA GLY A 60 -12.06 4.79 -6.81
C GLY A 60 -12.19 3.73 -5.73
N ASP A 61 -11.80 4.00 -4.49
CA ASP A 61 -11.87 3.02 -3.41
C ASP A 61 -13.33 2.70 -3.08
N TYR A 62 -13.78 1.49 -3.37
CA TYR A 62 -15.15 1.08 -3.12
C TYR A 62 -15.42 0.93 -1.63
N ILE A 63 -16.46 1.60 -1.12
CA ILE A 63 -16.88 1.50 0.28
C ILE A 63 -18.07 0.55 0.44
N GLY A 64 -19.06 0.62 -0.47
CA GLY A 64 -20.26 -0.19 -0.35
C GLY A 64 -21.37 0.18 -1.32
N ALA A 65 -22.41 -0.66 -1.38
CA ALA A 65 -23.60 -0.47 -2.22
C ALA A 65 -24.88 -0.47 -1.38
N SER A 66 -25.91 0.21 -1.87
CA SER A 66 -27.23 0.28 -1.23
C SER A 66 -28.34 0.30 -2.27
N THR A 67 -29.46 -0.38 -1.97
CA THR A 67 -30.69 -0.41 -2.79
C THR A 67 -31.91 0.18 -2.05
N ALA A 68 -31.76 0.50 -0.76
CA ALA A 68 -32.80 1.09 0.08
C ALA A 68 -32.65 2.62 0.11
N VAL A 69 -33.75 3.38 -0.02
CA VAL A 69 -33.72 4.85 -0.03
C VAL A 69 -34.34 5.41 1.27
N PRO A 70 -33.70 6.41 1.93
CA PRO A 70 -32.45 7.06 1.54
C PRO A 70 -31.27 6.09 1.57
N PHE A 71 -30.39 6.18 0.56
CA PHE A 71 -29.24 5.28 0.46
C PHE A 71 -28.28 5.62 1.60
N ARG A 72 -27.93 4.61 2.40
CA ARG A 72 -27.05 4.76 3.55
C ARG A 72 -25.87 3.81 3.39
N PHE A 73 -24.71 4.32 3.71
CA PHE A 73 -23.45 3.58 3.75
C PHE A 73 -22.82 3.82 5.12
N GLN A 74 -22.17 2.79 5.66
CA GLN A 74 -21.30 2.93 6.81
C GLN A 74 -19.87 2.90 6.30
N TRP A 75 -19.17 4.01 6.46
CA TRP A 75 -17.77 4.11 6.14
C TRP A 75 -16.98 4.21 7.45
N ASN A 76 -16.10 3.25 7.71
CA ASN A 76 -15.18 3.36 8.82
C ASN A 76 -13.94 4.15 8.36
N SER A 77 -13.81 5.40 8.82
CA SER A 77 -12.70 6.27 8.46
C SER A 77 -11.44 6.04 9.32
N VAL A 78 -11.47 5.11 10.28
CA VAL A 78 -10.33 4.85 11.19
C VAL A 78 -9.06 4.47 10.42
N SER A 79 -9.18 3.69 9.34
CA SER A 79 -8.06 3.31 8.46
C SER A 79 -7.88 4.26 7.27
N THR A 80 -8.51 5.44 7.30
CA THR A 80 -8.30 6.47 6.28
C THR A 80 -7.35 7.52 6.83
N ASN A 81 -6.38 7.96 6.01
CA ASN A 81 -5.47 9.05 6.37
C ASN A 81 -6.25 10.28 6.85
N ASN A 82 -5.63 11.06 7.74
CA ASN A 82 -6.13 12.39 8.04
C ASN A 82 -5.87 13.31 6.84
N GLY A 83 -6.82 14.20 6.54
CA GLY A 83 -6.75 15.10 5.39
C GLY A 83 -8.04 15.16 4.60
N THR A 84 -8.01 15.86 3.47
CA THR A 84 -9.17 16.00 2.58
C THR A 84 -9.35 14.73 1.77
N HIS A 85 -10.55 14.15 1.82
CA HIS A 85 -10.96 12.99 1.03
C HIS A 85 -12.18 13.30 0.18
N HIS A 86 -12.19 12.79 -1.05
CA HIS A 86 -13.26 12.99 -2.01
C HIS A 86 -14.24 11.81 -1.96
N LEU A 87 -15.45 12.01 -1.44
CA LEU A 87 -16.48 10.97 -1.44
C LEU A 87 -17.41 11.17 -2.61
N PHE A 88 -17.59 10.15 -3.45
CA PHE A 88 -18.51 10.21 -4.59
C PHE A 88 -19.35 8.94 -4.72
N VAL A 89 -20.56 9.08 -5.26
CA VAL A 89 -21.52 7.99 -5.35
C VAL A 89 -21.95 7.77 -6.78
N LYS A 90 -21.83 6.55 -7.31
CA LYS A 90 -22.43 6.18 -8.60
C LYS A 90 -23.89 5.79 -8.39
N LEU A 91 -24.82 6.62 -8.88
CA LEU A 91 -26.27 6.35 -8.85
C LEU A 91 -26.69 5.61 -10.12
N MET A 92 -27.36 4.47 -9.99
CA MET A 92 -27.65 3.57 -11.10
C MET A 92 -29.16 3.33 -11.28
N ASN A 93 -29.59 3.18 -12.53
CA ASN A 93 -30.98 2.85 -12.88
C ASN A 93 -31.23 1.32 -12.89
N ARG A 94 -32.45 0.88 -13.29
CA ARG A 94 -32.80 -0.55 -13.39
C ARG A 94 -31.89 -1.38 -14.31
N ARG A 95 -31.22 -0.75 -15.27
CA ARG A 95 -30.29 -1.38 -16.22
C ARG A 95 -28.83 -1.30 -15.75
N GLN A 96 -28.59 -0.93 -14.48
CA GLN A 96 -27.24 -0.71 -13.91
C GLN A 96 -26.41 0.37 -14.61
N VAL A 97 -27.05 1.25 -15.39
CA VAL A 97 -26.37 2.39 -16.01
C VAL A 97 -26.22 3.52 -14.99
N VAL A 98 -25.02 4.08 -14.88
CA VAL A 98 -24.74 5.26 -14.04
C VAL A 98 -25.42 6.49 -14.64
N VAL A 99 -26.28 7.13 -13.85
CA VAL A 99 -27.10 8.28 -14.27
C VAL A 99 -26.94 9.49 -13.34
N GLY A 100 -25.99 9.43 -12.40
CA GLY A 100 -25.60 10.55 -11.55
C GLY A 100 -24.40 10.22 -10.65
N THR A 101 -23.61 11.24 -10.34
CA THR A 101 -22.38 11.13 -9.54
C THR A 101 -22.27 12.24 -8.49
N PRO A 102 -23.17 12.34 -7.50
CA PRO A 102 -23.01 13.33 -6.44
C PRO A 102 -21.74 13.03 -5.64
N ALA A 103 -21.05 14.10 -5.25
CA ALA A 103 -19.82 14.05 -4.47
C ALA A 103 -19.82 15.09 -3.35
N VAL A 104 -18.90 14.92 -2.40
CA VAL A 104 -18.63 15.81 -1.28
C VAL A 104 -17.18 15.64 -0.85
N ASP A 105 -16.46 16.72 -0.57
CA ASP A 105 -15.15 16.61 0.09
C ASP A 105 -15.35 16.66 1.61
N VAL A 106 -14.61 15.82 2.33
CA VAL A 106 -14.62 15.76 3.80
C VAL A 106 -13.20 15.83 4.33
N ASN A 107 -13.05 16.31 5.55
CA ASN A 107 -11.76 16.31 6.22
C ASN A 107 -11.73 15.15 7.23
N VAL A 108 -11.00 14.08 6.93
CA VAL A 108 -10.79 13.02 7.92
C VAL A 108 -9.85 13.57 8.99
N SER A 109 -10.28 13.48 10.24
CA SER A 109 -9.47 13.83 11.41
C SER A 109 -9.77 12.83 12.51
N ASN A 110 -9.17 11.66 12.37
CA ASN A 110 -9.04 10.72 13.47
C ASN A 110 -8.11 11.39 14.48
N ALA A 111 -8.69 11.88 15.59
CA ALA A 111 -7.95 12.66 16.58
C ALA A 111 -6.70 11.90 17.04
N ALA A 112 -5.54 12.56 17.00
CA ALA A 112 -4.33 12.12 17.68
C ALA A 112 -4.56 12.30 19.20
N GLY A 113 -5.37 11.43 19.79
CA GLY A 113 -5.39 11.27 21.23
C GLY A 113 -4.04 10.72 21.68
N ALA A 114 -3.57 11.12 22.85
CA ALA A 114 -2.55 10.37 23.55
C ALA A 114 -3.05 8.90 23.68
N GLY A 115 -2.52 8.01 22.83
CA GLY A 115 -3.00 6.63 22.67
C GLY A 115 -4.06 6.36 21.58
N GLY A 116 -4.25 7.25 20.59
CA GLY A 116 -5.12 7.01 19.43
C GLY A 116 -4.32 6.48 18.24
N ASN A 117 -4.70 5.31 17.73
CA ASN A 117 -4.00 4.59 16.65
C ASN A 117 -3.68 5.49 15.44
N VAL A 118 -2.40 5.79 15.25
CA VAL A 118 -1.86 6.21 13.95
C VAL A 118 -2.02 5.02 13.01
N PHE A 119 -2.63 5.24 11.85
CA PHE A 119 -2.74 4.24 10.79
C PHE A 119 -2.03 4.77 9.55
N PHE A 120 -1.09 4.01 9.01
CA PHE A 120 -0.38 4.36 7.79
C PHE A 120 -1.08 3.74 6.57
N SER A 121 -1.53 4.57 5.63
CA SER A 121 -2.08 4.09 4.35
C SER A 121 -1.09 4.25 3.19
N THR A 122 -1.38 3.54 2.10
CA THR A 122 -0.64 3.68 0.84
C THR A 122 -0.69 5.12 0.30
N GLN A 123 0.48 5.70 0.09
CA GLN A 123 0.70 7.00 -0.55
C GLN A 123 0.93 6.84 -2.05
N ALA A 124 0.53 7.84 -2.84
CA ALA A 124 0.70 7.85 -4.28
C ALA A 124 2.17 7.64 -4.73
N PRO A 125 2.41 7.14 -5.95
CA PRO A 125 3.74 7.16 -6.57
C PRO A 125 4.40 8.52 -6.46
N HIS A 126 5.71 8.53 -6.19
CA HIS A 126 6.54 9.74 -5.99
C HIS A 126 6.11 10.68 -4.86
N ALA A 127 5.23 10.23 -3.93
CA ALA A 127 4.93 10.99 -2.73
C ALA A 127 6.21 11.23 -1.91
N GLN A 128 6.29 12.39 -1.26
CA GLN A 128 7.36 12.65 -0.30
C GLN A 128 7.11 11.80 0.95
N LEU A 129 8.06 10.93 1.27
CA LEU A 129 7.94 9.99 2.38
C LEU A 129 8.71 10.47 3.62
N PRO A 130 8.24 10.15 4.83
CA PRO A 130 8.99 10.39 6.06
C PRO A 130 10.28 9.55 6.12
N SER A 131 11.24 9.98 6.93
CA SER A 131 12.41 9.15 7.23
C SER A 131 12.06 8.04 8.22
N GLY A 132 12.88 7.00 8.29
CA GLY A 132 12.73 5.94 9.30
C GLY A 132 12.73 6.48 10.75
N ALA A 133 13.49 7.54 11.02
CA ALA A 133 13.51 8.19 12.34
C ALA A 133 12.22 8.95 12.67
N VAL A 134 11.58 9.58 11.67
CA VAL A 134 10.25 10.18 11.85
C VAL A 134 9.24 9.08 12.15
N CYS A 135 9.21 8.02 11.35
CA CYS A 135 8.31 6.89 11.56
C CYS A 135 8.52 6.20 12.91
N ALA A 136 9.76 6.11 13.40
CA ALA A 136 10.04 5.55 14.72
C ALA A 136 9.34 6.32 15.86
N ASN A 137 9.12 7.63 15.70
CA ASN A 137 8.38 8.46 16.66
C ASN A 137 6.86 8.41 16.45
N GLU A 138 6.41 8.17 15.22
CA GLU A 138 4.98 8.10 14.87
C GLU A 138 4.34 6.75 15.24
N VAL A 139 5.12 5.65 15.22
CA VAL A 139 4.62 4.32 15.59
C VAL A 139 4.30 4.30 17.09
N PRO A 140 3.03 4.07 17.48
CA PRO A 140 2.65 3.98 18.88
C PRO A 140 3.34 2.79 19.55
N TYR A 141 3.83 2.98 20.77
CA TYR A 141 4.31 1.86 21.57
C TYR A 141 3.17 0.85 21.79
N SER A 142 3.49 -0.43 21.59
CA SER A 142 2.58 -1.54 21.82
C SER A 142 3.33 -2.71 22.46
N SER A 143 2.73 -3.33 23.47
CA SER A 143 3.24 -4.59 24.04
C SER A 143 2.71 -5.81 23.29
N PHE A 144 1.93 -5.62 22.22
CA PHE A 144 1.39 -6.69 21.41
C PHE A 144 2.49 -7.35 20.57
N GLU A 145 2.90 -8.54 21.01
CA GLU A 145 3.87 -9.38 20.32
C GLU A 145 3.32 -10.82 20.20
N PRO A 146 2.61 -11.14 19.11
CA PRO A 146 2.11 -12.50 18.87
C PRO A 146 3.21 -13.48 18.43
N ARG A 147 4.45 -13.01 18.27
CA ARG A 147 5.61 -13.77 17.77
C ARG A 147 6.83 -13.58 18.67
N PRO A 148 6.76 -14.00 19.94
CA PRO A 148 7.88 -13.85 20.88
C PRO A 148 9.18 -14.53 20.40
N GLN A 149 9.10 -15.55 19.55
CA GLN A 149 10.29 -16.17 18.94
C GLN A 149 11.08 -15.22 18.02
N ASN A 150 10.50 -14.11 17.57
CA ASN A 150 11.20 -13.09 16.80
C ASN A 150 12.06 -12.16 17.67
N ALA A 151 12.01 -12.28 19.02
CA ALA A 151 12.61 -11.30 19.93
C ALA A 151 14.06 -10.92 19.61
N THR A 152 14.94 -11.89 19.30
CA THR A 152 16.33 -11.59 18.93
C THR A 152 16.42 -10.79 17.63
N ALA A 153 15.65 -11.18 16.61
CA ALA A 153 15.69 -10.53 15.32
C ALA A 153 14.99 -9.16 15.30
N ASN A 154 13.96 -8.98 16.13
CA ASN A 154 13.31 -7.69 16.38
C ASN A 154 14.27 -6.68 17.05
N GLN A 155 15.33 -7.16 17.72
CA GLN A 155 16.36 -6.34 18.36
C GLN A 155 17.65 -6.24 17.52
N THR A 156 17.71 -6.93 16.39
CA THR A 156 18.89 -6.94 15.52
C THR A 156 18.74 -5.85 14.47
N VAL A 157 19.47 -4.76 14.63
CA VAL A 157 19.55 -3.66 13.67
C VAL A 157 20.89 -3.72 12.91
N PRO A 158 20.87 -3.81 11.57
CA PRO A 158 22.11 -3.76 10.79
C PRO A 158 22.84 -2.42 10.98
N SER A 159 24.16 -2.48 11.09
CA SER A 159 24.96 -1.26 10.99
C SER A 159 25.20 -0.89 9.52
N THR A 160 25.36 0.40 9.23
CA THR A 160 25.77 0.85 7.88
C THR A 160 27.07 0.19 7.42
N ALA A 161 28.00 -0.09 8.35
CA ALA A 161 29.23 -0.81 8.05
C ALA A 161 28.97 -2.27 7.63
N ALA A 162 28.00 -2.95 8.26
CA ALA A 162 27.61 -4.31 7.89
C ALA A 162 27.02 -4.34 6.48
N LEU A 163 26.07 -3.46 6.17
CA LEU A 163 25.47 -3.37 4.83
C LEU A 163 26.51 -3.01 3.74
N ASN A 164 27.47 -2.14 4.06
CA ASN A 164 28.56 -1.82 3.14
C ASN A 164 29.56 -2.97 2.97
N SER A 165 29.75 -3.83 3.97
CA SER A 165 30.73 -4.93 3.90
C SER A 165 30.41 -5.96 2.81
N HIS A 166 29.13 -6.05 2.41
CA HIS A 166 28.66 -6.90 1.32
C HIS A 166 28.09 -6.10 0.15
N ASN A 167 28.46 -4.82 0.02
CA ASN A 167 28.11 -3.97 -1.13
C ASN A 167 26.60 -3.78 -1.36
N PHE A 168 25.78 -3.86 -0.31
CA PHE A 168 24.32 -3.74 -0.39
C PHE A 168 23.87 -2.51 -1.18
N TYR A 169 24.30 -1.31 -0.79
CA TYR A 169 23.81 -0.07 -1.42
C TYR A 169 24.25 0.12 -2.87
N SER A 170 25.33 -0.54 -3.30
CA SER A 170 25.77 -0.53 -4.70
C SER A 170 25.08 -1.59 -5.55
N GLN A 171 24.62 -2.68 -4.94
CA GLN A 171 23.99 -3.80 -5.64
C GLN A 171 23.01 -4.54 -4.70
N PRO A 172 21.83 -3.97 -4.41
CA PRO A 172 20.86 -4.58 -3.51
C PRO A 172 20.12 -5.75 -4.18
N LEU A 173 20.02 -5.72 -5.51
CA LEU A 173 19.49 -6.80 -6.34
C LEU A 173 20.61 -7.29 -7.26
N TYR A 174 20.70 -8.60 -7.46
CA TYR A 174 21.63 -9.16 -8.45
C TYR A 174 21.12 -8.94 -9.88
N SER A 175 19.81 -8.77 -10.06
CA SER A 175 19.22 -8.24 -11.29
C SER A 175 19.25 -6.71 -11.27
N GLY A 176 19.66 -6.08 -12.36
CA GLY A 176 19.57 -4.61 -12.52
C GLY A 176 18.16 -4.11 -12.81
N SER A 177 17.12 -4.83 -12.36
CA SER A 177 15.72 -4.56 -12.71
C SER A 177 15.14 -3.35 -11.99
N VAL A 178 15.63 -3.06 -10.78
CA VAL A 178 15.30 -1.87 -9.99
C VAL A 178 16.61 -1.14 -9.65
N PRO A 179 16.68 0.20 -9.78
CA PRO A 179 17.88 0.97 -9.43
C PRO A 179 18.32 0.79 -7.98
N ALA A 180 19.64 0.71 -7.77
CA ALA A 180 20.20 0.60 -6.43
C ALA A 180 19.89 1.82 -5.54
N SER A 181 19.68 2.99 -6.15
CA SER A 181 19.31 4.23 -5.46
C SER A 181 18.01 4.12 -4.67
N ASP A 182 17.06 3.29 -5.11
CA ASP A 182 15.78 3.11 -4.41
C ASP A 182 15.92 2.35 -3.08
N PHE A 183 17.04 1.68 -2.87
CA PHE A 183 17.37 0.98 -1.62
C PHE A 183 18.31 1.80 -0.73
N SER A 184 18.67 3.03 -1.11
CA SER A 184 19.61 3.87 -0.36
C SER A 184 19.16 4.20 1.06
N LEU A 185 17.85 4.14 1.32
CA LEU A 185 17.28 4.37 2.64
C LEU A 185 17.02 3.07 3.43
N VAL A 186 17.28 1.89 2.88
CA VAL A 186 17.12 0.63 3.61
C VAL A 186 18.23 0.50 4.65
N ASP A 187 17.86 0.43 5.91
CA ASP A 187 18.77 0.41 7.07
C ASP A 187 18.30 -0.54 8.19
N GLY A 188 17.03 -0.94 8.20
CA GLY A 188 16.45 -1.75 9.27
C GLY A 188 16.55 -1.08 10.64
N ASN A 189 16.67 0.25 10.72
CA ASN A 189 17.02 0.98 11.93
C ASN A 189 15.81 1.24 12.85
N TYR A 190 15.17 0.16 13.29
CA TYR A 190 14.07 0.20 14.24
C TYR A 190 14.00 -1.09 15.07
N THR A 191 13.59 -0.96 16.32
CA THR A 191 13.36 -2.09 17.23
C THR A 191 11.98 -1.93 17.88
N GLY A 192 11.35 -3.05 18.24
CA GLY A 192 10.02 -3.06 18.82
C GLY A 192 9.43 -4.46 18.82
N THR A 193 8.11 -4.56 18.96
CA THR A 193 7.42 -5.81 18.62
C THR A 193 7.40 -5.99 17.10
N THR A 194 7.14 -7.21 16.62
CA THR A 194 6.99 -7.50 15.20
C THR A 194 5.89 -6.63 14.58
N ASP A 195 4.80 -6.36 15.29
CA ASP A 195 3.75 -5.46 14.81
C ASP A 195 4.24 -4.01 14.67
N MET A 196 4.97 -3.48 15.67
CA MET A 196 5.55 -2.13 15.59
C MET A 196 6.55 -2.00 14.44
N ILE A 197 7.36 -3.05 14.20
CA ILE A 197 8.32 -3.10 13.09
C ILE A 197 7.61 -3.06 11.74
N ILE A 198 6.50 -3.81 11.59
CA ILE A 198 5.68 -3.77 10.36
C ILE A 198 5.11 -2.37 10.14
N GLN A 199 4.54 -1.73 11.17
CA GLN A 199 4.02 -0.36 11.08
C GLN A 199 5.10 0.66 10.73
N TRP A 200 6.30 0.53 11.32
CA TRP A 200 7.43 1.40 11.04
C TRP A 200 7.83 1.37 9.56
N ALA A 201 7.95 0.17 8.98
CA ALA A 201 8.28 0.03 7.56
C ALA A 201 7.15 0.54 6.67
N ALA A 202 5.88 0.28 7.03
CA ALA A 202 4.72 0.79 6.32
C ALA A 202 4.71 2.33 6.29
N CYS A 203 4.97 2.99 7.42
CA CYS A 203 5.15 4.44 7.48
C CYS A 203 6.30 4.92 6.59
N LYS A 204 7.48 4.31 6.73
CA LYS A 204 8.72 4.73 6.05
C LYS A 204 8.57 4.68 4.53
N TRP A 205 7.87 3.66 4.04
CA TRP A 205 7.66 3.45 2.61
C TRP A 205 6.31 3.93 2.10
N GLY A 206 5.50 4.57 2.96
CA GLY A 206 4.16 5.08 2.64
C GLY A 206 3.21 4.00 2.14
N LEU A 207 3.21 2.83 2.76
CA LEU A 207 2.40 1.67 2.39
C LEU A 207 1.33 1.43 3.44
N ASP A 208 0.24 0.79 3.04
CA ASP A 208 -0.82 0.40 3.97
C ASP A 208 -0.30 -0.63 4.98
N GLU A 209 -0.35 -0.28 6.27
CA GLU A 209 0.18 -1.14 7.34
C GLU A 209 -0.56 -2.46 7.47
N ASP A 210 -1.87 -2.51 7.21
CA ASP A 210 -2.64 -3.74 7.28
C ASP A 210 -2.37 -4.64 6.06
N VAL A 211 -2.06 -4.05 4.90
CA VAL A 211 -1.55 -4.83 3.76
C VAL A 211 -0.18 -5.39 4.08
N PHE A 212 0.70 -4.63 4.74
CA PHE A 212 2.02 -5.11 5.17
C PHE A 212 1.91 -6.25 6.20
N ARG A 213 0.98 -6.15 7.14
CA ARG A 213 0.59 -7.25 8.05
C ARG A 213 0.09 -8.46 7.28
N ALA A 214 -0.75 -8.28 6.27
CA ALA A 214 -1.28 -9.35 5.44
C ALA A 214 -0.18 -10.02 4.59
N ILE A 215 0.74 -9.26 4.00
CA ILE A 215 1.92 -9.78 3.28
C ILE A 215 2.75 -10.63 4.23
N ALA A 216 3.15 -10.11 5.39
CA ALA A 216 3.93 -10.86 6.38
C ALA A 216 3.18 -12.12 6.87
N ALA A 217 1.85 -12.07 6.97
CA ALA A 217 1.05 -13.23 7.34
C ALA A 217 1.04 -14.28 6.22
N ASN A 218 0.88 -13.84 4.97
CA ASN A 218 0.89 -14.72 3.80
C ASN A 218 2.24 -15.41 3.60
N GLU A 219 3.33 -14.67 3.82
CA GLU A 219 4.69 -15.12 3.54
C GLU A 219 5.23 -16.07 4.61
N SER A 220 4.99 -15.77 5.88
CA SER A 220 5.66 -16.48 6.98
C SER A 220 4.79 -16.70 8.22
N TRP A 221 3.52 -16.28 8.17
CA TRP A 221 2.69 -16.16 9.36
C TRP A 221 3.35 -15.28 10.44
N TRP A 222 4.06 -14.22 10.04
CA TRP A 222 4.89 -13.35 10.90
C TRP A 222 6.06 -14.05 11.60
N LYS A 223 6.62 -15.13 11.05
CA LYS A 223 7.76 -15.83 11.67
C LYS A 223 9.05 -15.46 10.96
N GLN A 224 9.92 -14.72 11.63
CA GLN A 224 11.23 -14.34 11.09
C GLN A 224 12.13 -15.57 10.81
N SER A 225 11.93 -16.68 11.50
CA SER A 225 12.70 -17.90 11.26
C SER A 225 12.27 -18.69 10.02
N THR A 226 11.30 -18.20 9.25
CA THR A 226 10.79 -18.93 8.08
C THR A 226 11.81 -18.91 6.97
N ALA A 227 12.00 -20.08 6.36
CA ALA A 227 12.80 -20.28 5.18
C ALA A 227 11.95 -20.98 4.11
N GLY A 228 12.04 -20.53 2.86
CA GLY A 228 11.23 -20.98 1.74
C GLY A 228 12.04 -21.13 0.46
N ASP A 229 11.38 -21.53 -0.62
CA ASP A 229 12.04 -21.82 -1.91
C ASP A 229 13.14 -22.89 -1.80
N HIS A 230 12.75 -24.10 -1.40
CA HIS A 230 13.71 -25.20 -1.26
C HIS A 230 14.31 -25.61 -2.61
N ARG A 231 15.64 -25.79 -2.65
CA ARG A 231 16.42 -26.20 -3.82
C ARG A 231 17.35 -27.35 -3.45
N TYR A 232 17.67 -28.17 -4.44
CA TYR A 232 18.48 -29.39 -4.29
C TYR A 232 19.80 -29.33 -5.09
N SER A 233 20.09 -28.20 -5.74
CA SER A 233 21.34 -28.00 -6.50
C SER A 233 22.20 -26.96 -5.79
N GLN A 234 23.47 -27.29 -5.56
CA GLN A 234 24.45 -26.38 -4.95
C GLN A 234 24.54 -25.04 -5.70
N SER A 235 24.46 -25.06 -7.03
CA SER A 235 24.49 -23.84 -7.84
C SER A 235 23.33 -22.88 -7.58
N GLN A 236 22.22 -23.37 -7.03
CA GLN A 236 21.06 -22.56 -6.63
C GLN A 236 21.15 -22.10 -5.17
N CYS A 237 22.22 -22.47 -4.47
CA CYS A 237 22.42 -22.23 -3.04
C CYS A 237 23.61 -21.31 -2.75
N GLU A 238 24.24 -20.77 -3.79
CA GLU A 238 25.44 -19.96 -3.69
C GLU A 238 25.30 -18.67 -4.52
N ARG A 239 25.63 -17.55 -3.89
CA ARG A 239 25.77 -16.21 -4.48
C ARG A 239 27.02 -15.54 -3.88
N GLN A 240 27.39 -14.38 -4.41
CA GLN A 240 28.63 -13.68 -4.03
C GLN A 240 28.81 -13.48 -2.52
N TYR A 241 27.71 -13.21 -1.79
CA TYR A 241 27.73 -12.93 -0.34
C TYR A 241 26.90 -13.91 0.49
N TRP A 242 26.44 -15.01 -0.13
CA TRP A 242 25.55 -15.97 0.49
C TRP A 242 25.90 -17.40 0.07
N ASN A 243 26.02 -18.30 1.05
CA ASN A 243 26.08 -19.74 0.80
C ASN A 243 25.14 -20.46 1.77
N GLY A 244 24.03 -20.96 1.24
CA GLY A 244 23.02 -21.73 1.98
C GLY A 244 23.16 -23.25 1.84
N TRP A 245 24.17 -23.75 1.11
CA TRP A 245 24.32 -25.17 0.84
C TRP A 245 24.71 -25.94 2.10
N ASN A 246 23.89 -26.92 2.50
CA ASN A 246 24.15 -27.77 3.66
C ASN A 246 24.75 -29.15 3.30
N GLY A 247 25.13 -29.37 2.04
CA GLY A 247 25.57 -30.67 1.52
C GLY A 247 24.48 -31.47 0.80
N ASN A 248 23.21 -31.07 0.89
CA ASN A 248 22.08 -31.75 0.24
C ASN A 248 21.03 -30.78 -0.37
N SER A 249 20.77 -29.67 0.30
CA SER A 249 19.77 -28.69 -0.14
C SER A 249 20.00 -27.31 0.47
N CYS A 250 19.19 -26.33 0.06
CA CYS A 250 19.08 -25.03 0.71
C CYS A 250 17.68 -24.45 0.56
N TYR A 251 17.42 -23.37 1.28
CA TYR A 251 16.30 -22.46 1.06
C TYR A 251 16.82 -21.19 0.41
N GLN A 252 16.03 -20.53 -0.44
CA GLN A 252 16.45 -19.28 -1.10
C GLN A 252 15.79 -18.03 -0.53
N SER A 253 14.73 -18.17 0.26
CA SER A 253 13.92 -17.05 0.74
C SER A 253 13.80 -17.10 2.25
N TYR A 254 14.00 -15.96 2.92
CA TYR A 254 14.13 -15.91 4.38
C TYR A 254 13.32 -14.77 4.99
N GLY A 255 12.88 -15.00 6.23
CA GLY A 255 12.35 -13.96 7.09
C GLY A 255 10.86 -13.68 6.93
N LEU A 256 10.43 -12.62 7.59
CA LEU A 256 9.02 -12.23 7.75
C LEU A 256 8.25 -12.12 6.42
N THR A 257 8.91 -11.63 5.37
CA THR A 257 8.35 -11.34 4.05
C THR A 257 9.02 -12.15 2.94
N GLN A 258 9.74 -13.22 3.30
CA GLN A 258 10.35 -14.17 2.37
C GLN A 258 11.29 -13.51 1.33
N VAL A 259 12.19 -12.64 1.79
CA VAL A 259 13.21 -12.00 0.93
C VAL A 259 14.12 -13.07 0.33
N LYS A 260 14.14 -13.13 -1.01
CA LYS A 260 14.85 -14.15 -1.79
C LYS A 260 16.33 -13.82 -1.96
N VAL A 261 17.17 -14.31 -1.06
CA VAL A 261 18.62 -14.03 -1.02
C VAL A 261 19.40 -14.62 -2.20
N TYR A 262 18.78 -15.51 -2.98
CA TYR A 262 19.35 -15.91 -4.26
C TYR A 262 19.23 -14.79 -5.32
N ASP A 263 18.19 -13.97 -5.31
CA ASP A 263 18.00 -12.89 -6.28
C ASP A 263 18.42 -11.53 -5.74
N PHE A 264 18.43 -11.38 -4.41
CA PHE A 264 18.68 -10.13 -3.70
C PHE A 264 19.90 -10.24 -2.79
N ASN A 265 20.71 -9.19 -2.78
CA ASN A 265 21.90 -9.07 -1.93
C ASN A 265 21.50 -8.67 -0.50
N ALA A 266 20.68 -9.48 0.14
CA ALA A 266 20.01 -9.17 1.40
C ALA A 266 20.53 -10.01 2.57
N TRP A 267 21.60 -10.79 2.37
CA TRP A 267 22.18 -11.68 3.37
C TRP A 267 23.35 -10.99 4.10
N PRO A 268 23.50 -11.16 5.44
CA PRO A 268 22.70 -12.00 6.34
C PRO A 268 21.42 -11.35 6.88
N GLU A 269 21.20 -10.06 6.66
CA GLU A 269 20.22 -9.26 7.38
C GLU A 269 18.77 -9.74 7.17
N ALA A 270 18.41 -10.22 5.97
CA ALA A 270 17.11 -10.80 5.69
C ALA A 270 16.77 -11.98 6.61
N ASN A 271 17.77 -12.73 7.08
CA ASN A 271 17.60 -13.84 8.00
C ASN A 271 17.61 -13.39 9.46
N THR A 272 18.43 -12.40 9.81
CA THR A 272 18.70 -12.07 11.23
C THR A 272 17.97 -10.84 11.75
N SER A 273 17.41 -9.97 10.89
CA SER A 273 16.79 -8.70 11.28
C SER A 273 15.37 -8.60 10.74
N THR A 274 14.39 -8.55 11.64
CA THR A 274 12.98 -8.40 11.23
C THR A 274 12.72 -7.03 10.62
N SER A 275 13.34 -5.98 11.16
CA SER A 275 13.23 -4.61 10.63
C SER A 275 13.83 -4.50 9.23
N PHE A 276 15.03 -5.03 8.99
CA PHE A 276 15.60 -5.05 7.64
C PHE A 276 14.72 -5.81 6.64
N ASN A 277 14.14 -6.95 7.05
CA ASN A 277 13.33 -7.78 6.18
C ASN A 277 12.08 -7.04 5.66
N VAL A 278 11.37 -6.31 6.53
CA VAL A 278 10.21 -5.48 6.12
C VAL A 278 10.62 -4.17 5.45
N ASP A 279 11.79 -3.62 5.78
CA ASP A 279 12.35 -2.41 5.17
C ASP A 279 12.73 -2.65 3.71
N PHE A 280 13.36 -3.79 3.42
CA PHE A 280 13.77 -4.19 2.08
C PHE A 280 12.58 -4.33 1.12
N ILE A 281 11.55 -5.08 1.51
CA ILE A 281 10.35 -5.24 0.68
C ILE A 281 9.59 -3.91 0.54
N GLY A 282 9.59 -3.06 1.56
CA GLY A 282 9.03 -1.71 1.47
C GLY A 282 9.69 -0.87 0.40
N ALA A 283 11.03 -0.88 0.35
CA ALA A 283 11.79 -0.23 -0.71
C ALA A 283 11.46 -0.80 -2.09
N TYR A 284 11.43 -2.14 -2.22
CA TYR A 284 11.12 -2.79 -3.49
C TYR A 284 9.71 -2.43 -4.01
N ILE A 285 8.69 -2.53 -3.15
CA ILE A 285 7.30 -2.18 -3.54
C ILE A 285 7.22 -0.70 -3.89
N ARG A 286 7.86 0.19 -3.12
CA ARG A 286 7.87 1.62 -3.41
C ARG A 286 8.57 1.94 -4.73
N ALA A 287 9.71 1.32 -5.02
CA ALA A 287 10.43 1.50 -6.28
C ALA A 287 9.57 1.05 -7.48
N CYS A 288 8.90 -0.10 -7.37
CA CYS A 288 7.92 -0.52 -8.36
C CYS A 288 6.77 0.49 -8.49
N MET A 289 6.22 1.01 -7.38
CA MET A 289 5.15 1.99 -7.46
C MET A 289 5.57 3.28 -8.15
N ASN A 290 6.84 3.67 -8.01
CA ASN A 290 7.42 4.84 -8.67
C ASN A 290 7.75 4.60 -10.15
N GLY A 291 7.53 3.39 -10.68
CA GLY A 291 7.82 3.08 -12.08
C GLY A 291 9.23 2.58 -12.34
N ASP A 292 10.03 2.29 -11.31
CA ASP A 292 11.46 2.02 -11.48
C ASP A 292 11.80 0.53 -11.72
N SER A 293 10.81 -0.37 -11.77
CA SER A 293 10.97 -1.78 -12.14
C SER A 293 10.95 -2.03 -13.65
N SER A 294 12.11 -1.92 -14.29
CA SER A 294 12.29 -2.10 -15.75
C SER A 294 11.85 -3.46 -16.31
N ASN A 295 11.83 -4.52 -15.48
CA ASN A 295 11.34 -5.84 -15.89
C ASN A 295 9.81 -5.86 -16.10
N LEU A 296 9.09 -4.87 -15.59
CA LEU A 296 7.64 -4.75 -15.71
C LEU A 296 7.23 -3.83 -16.87
N ASP A 297 8.17 -3.14 -17.51
CA ASP A 297 7.91 -2.17 -18.58
C ASP A 297 7.08 -2.77 -19.72
N GLY A 298 5.98 -2.08 -20.04
CA GLY A 298 5.09 -2.47 -21.14
C GLY A 298 4.16 -3.65 -20.84
N GLN A 299 4.27 -4.30 -19.68
CA GLN A 299 3.33 -5.35 -19.29
C GLN A 299 1.94 -4.76 -18.98
N VAL A 300 0.87 -5.49 -19.33
CA VAL A 300 -0.52 -4.99 -19.31
C VAL A 300 -1.33 -5.67 -18.22
N ASN A 301 -2.07 -4.88 -17.44
CA ASN A 301 -3.16 -5.40 -16.63
C ASN A 301 -4.39 -5.66 -17.52
N ASN A 302 -4.68 -6.94 -17.83
CA ASN A 302 -5.78 -7.32 -18.72
C ASN A 302 -7.17 -6.89 -18.24
N ALA A 303 -7.35 -6.60 -16.94
CA ALA A 303 -8.63 -6.17 -16.40
C ALA A 303 -8.94 -4.70 -16.71
N THR A 304 -7.91 -3.85 -16.80
CA THR A 304 -8.05 -2.39 -16.98
C THR A 304 -7.55 -1.92 -18.33
N GLY A 305 -6.66 -2.68 -18.98
CA GLY A 305 -5.93 -2.28 -20.18
C GLY A 305 -4.73 -1.38 -19.90
N ASN A 306 -4.44 -1.04 -18.65
CA ASN A 306 -3.31 -0.18 -18.30
C ASN A 306 -1.99 -0.95 -18.35
N THR A 307 -0.96 -0.32 -18.94
CA THR A 307 0.41 -0.83 -18.87
C THR A 307 1.10 -0.34 -17.62
N TYR A 308 2.01 -1.13 -17.04
CA TYR A 308 2.91 -0.64 -15.99
C TYR A 308 3.70 0.61 -16.46
N PRO A 309 3.89 1.63 -15.61
CA PRO A 309 3.36 1.84 -14.25
C PRO A 309 2.08 2.71 -14.23
N ASN A 310 1.28 2.70 -15.29
CA ASN A 310 0.07 3.51 -15.42
C ASN A 310 -1.12 2.87 -14.66
N GLY A 311 -2.01 3.73 -14.15
CA GLY A 311 -3.23 3.32 -13.47
C GLY A 311 -3.52 4.19 -12.25
N SER A 312 -4.52 3.79 -11.46
CA SER A 312 -4.74 4.38 -10.14
C SER A 312 -3.64 3.98 -9.16
N THR A 313 -3.42 4.74 -8.08
CA THR A 313 -2.49 4.36 -7.01
C THR A 313 -2.75 2.95 -6.48
N ASN A 314 -4.03 2.58 -6.31
CA ASN A 314 -4.40 1.25 -5.85
C ASN A 314 -4.06 0.16 -6.86
N GLU A 315 -4.29 0.40 -8.16
CA GLU A 315 -3.91 -0.53 -9.22
C GLU A 315 -2.39 -0.74 -9.28
N VAL A 316 -1.63 0.35 -9.22
CA VAL A 316 -0.18 0.29 -9.26
C VAL A 316 0.37 -0.44 -8.03
N PHE A 317 -0.14 -0.09 -6.84
CA PHE A 317 0.23 -0.74 -5.59
C PHE A 317 0.00 -2.25 -5.61
N TRP A 318 -1.21 -2.71 -5.95
CA TRP A 318 -1.51 -4.15 -6.00
C TRP A 318 -0.70 -4.88 -7.07
N GLY A 319 -0.44 -4.22 -8.21
CA GLY A 319 0.45 -4.78 -9.23
C GLY A 319 1.86 -5.01 -8.70
N CYS A 320 2.38 -4.07 -7.91
CA CYS A 320 3.69 -4.19 -7.26
C CYS A 320 3.72 -5.23 -6.14
N VAL A 321 2.65 -5.37 -5.35
CA VAL A 321 2.50 -6.46 -4.37
C VAL A 321 2.49 -7.83 -5.07
N GLY A 322 1.77 -7.97 -6.18
CA GLY A 322 1.79 -9.20 -6.97
C GLY A 322 3.14 -9.46 -7.65
N GLY A 323 3.77 -8.42 -8.18
CA GLY A 323 5.07 -8.47 -8.83
C GLY A 323 6.23 -8.83 -7.90
N TRP A 324 6.13 -8.50 -6.60
CA TRP A 324 7.06 -9.02 -5.58
C TRP A 324 7.10 -10.56 -5.57
N TYR A 325 5.93 -11.20 -5.63
CA TYR A 325 5.82 -12.66 -5.59
C TYR A 325 6.16 -13.32 -6.93
N SER A 326 5.54 -12.87 -8.02
CA SER A 326 5.65 -13.56 -9.33
C SER A 326 6.77 -13.04 -10.23
N GLY A 327 7.28 -11.83 -9.95
CA GLY A 327 8.20 -11.11 -10.84
C GLY A 327 7.54 -10.52 -12.10
N GLN A 328 6.21 -10.60 -12.24
CA GLN A 328 5.45 -10.17 -13.42
C GLN A 328 4.23 -9.30 -13.06
N TRP A 329 3.79 -8.46 -13.99
CA TRP A 329 2.67 -7.54 -13.80
C TRP A 329 1.32 -8.22 -14.03
N TYR A 330 0.54 -8.43 -12.96
CA TYR A 330 -0.80 -9.02 -13.02
C TYR A 330 -0.89 -10.36 -13.80
N ASP A 331 0.19 -11.14 -13.84
CA ASP A 331 0.14 -12.51 -14.33
C ASP A 331 -0.68 -13.40 -13.39
N SER A 332 -0.92 -14.66 -13.78
CA SER A 332 -1.70 -15.58 -12.95
C SER A 332 -1.11 -15.79 -11.54
N GLY A 333 0.22 -15.77 -11.40
CA GLY A 333 0.90 -15.87 -10.11
C GLY A 333 0.64 -14.64 -9.25
N ALA A 334 0.83 -13.44 -9.80
CA ALA A 334 0.56 -12.17 -9.13
C ALA A 334 -0.89 -12.08 -8.67
N GLN A 335 -1.85 -12.42 -9.53
CA GLN A 335 -3.28 -12.32 -9.20
C GLN A 335 -3.68 -13.27 -8.06
N ASN A 336 -3.16 -14.51 -8.07
CA ASN A 336 -3.40 -15.46 -6.98
C ASN A 336 -2.81 -14.95 -5.66
N TYR A 337 -1.60 -14.39 -5.69
CA TYR A 337 -0.95 -13.82 -4.51
C TYR A 337 -1.73 -12.61 -3.96
N ILE A 338 -2.10 -11.67 -4.83
CA ILE A 338 -2.94 -10.50 -4.48
C ILE A 338 -4.23 -10.96 -3.80
N SER A 339 -4.92 -11.97 -4.36
CA SER A 339 -6.16 -12.49 -3.79
C SER A 339 -5.95 -13.09 -2.40
N ASN A 340 -4.84 -13.81 -2.15
CA ASN A 340 -4.53 -14.37 -0.84
C ASN A 340 -4.24 -13.27 0.19
N VAL A 341 -3.45 -12.27 -0.19
CA VAL A 341 -3.17 -11.10 0.68
C VAL A 341 -4.46 -10.33 0.98
N GLN A 342 -5.35 -10.12 0.01
CA GLN A 342 -6.66 -9.48 0.23
C GLN A 342 -7.54 -10.30 1.19
N ALA A 343 -7.55 -11.63 1.07
CA ALA A 343 -8.31 -12.48 2.00
C ALA A 343 -7.76 -12.39 3.45
N LEU A 344 -6.44 -12.25 3.61
CA LEU A 344 -5.81 -12.03 4.91
C LEU A 344 -6.11 -10.62 5.45
N LEU A 345 -6.14 -9.61 4.58
CA LEU A 345 -6.54 -8.25 4.92
C LEU A 345 -8.00 -8.18 5.42
N ASP A 346 -8.91 -8.93 4.79
CA ASP A 346 -10.31 -9.01 5.19
C ASP A 346 -10.48 -9.75 6.52
N SER A 347 -9.73 -10.84 6.70
CA SER A 347 -9.89 -11.72 7.86
C SER A 347 -9.06 -11.31 9.08
N LYS A 348 -8.05 -10.44 8.91
CA LYS A 348 -7.12 -9.91 9.91
C LYS A 348 -6.73 -10.96 10.97
N PRO A 349 -6.12 -12.09 10.57
CA PRO A 349 -5.87 -13.18 11.48
C PRO A 349 -4.98 -12.76 12.65
N TRP A 350 -4.09 -11.76 12.48
CA TRP A 350 -3.26 -11.21 13.55
C TRP A 350 -4.02 -10.57 14.71
N LEU A 351 -5.31 -10.29 14.57
CA LEU A 351 -6.15 -9.81 15.67
C LEU A 351 -6.92 -10.94 16.38
N LYS A 352 -6.78 -12.19 15.91
CA LYS A 352 -7.54 -13.35 16.42
C LYS A 352 -6.71 -14.17 17.41
N PRO A 353 -7.35 -14.79 18.42
CA PRO A 353 -6.67 -15.73 19.30
C PRO A 353 -6.01 -16.87 18.52
N GLY A 354 -4.79 -17.24 18.93
CA GLY A 354 -4.04 -18.33 18.30
C GLY A 354 -3.38 -17.96 16.97
N PHE A 355 -3.38 -16.68 16.59
CA PHE A 355 -2.51 -16.21 15.52
C PHE A 355 -1.08 -16.53 15.84
#